data_AF-A0AA35TH52-F1
#
_entry.id   AF-A0AA35TH52-F1
#
_cell.length_a   1.000
_cell.length_b   1.000
_cell.length_c   1.000
_cell.angle_alpha   90.00
_cell.angle_beta   90.00
_cell.angle_gamma   90.00
#
_symmetry.space_group_name_H-M   'P 1'
#
loop_
_entity.id
_entity.type
_entity.pdbx_description
1 polymer ?
#
loop_
_entity_poly.entity_id
_entity_poly.type
_entity_poly.pdbx_seq_one_letter_code
_entity_poly.pdbx_strand_id
1 'polypeptide(L)'
;MMNEGRDQCVLISGESGSGKTEASKYLLQYLAQCIGHAGKVDVVKDRLIQSNPVLEAFGNAKTNRNDNSSRFGKYMDSEFDHAVSCLHIN
;
A
#
# COMPACT_ATOMS: atom_id res chain seq x y z
N MET A 1 -8.39 -11.28 -10.24
CA MET A 1 -8.98 -9.93 -10.46
C MET A 1 -9.65 -9.79 -11.83
N MET A 2 -8.93 -9.51 -12.94
CA MET A 2 -9.60 -9.23 -14.25
C MET A 2 -10.16 -10.46 -14.98
N ASN A 3 -9.39 -11.55 -15.08
CA ASN A 3 -9.84 -12.74 -15.83
C ASN A 3 -10.80 -13.63 -15.02
N GLU A 4 -10.55 -13.75 -13.71
CA GLU A 4 -11.29 -14.67 -12.84
C GLU A 4 -12.27 -13.98 -11.89
N GLY A 5 -12.30 -12.64 -11.84
CA GLY A 5 -13.19 -11.91 -10.93
C GLY A 5 -12.93 -12.11 -9.43
N ARG A 6 -11.79 -12.71 -9.04
CA ARG A 6 -11.45 -13.00 -7.63
C ARG A 6 -10.59 -11.92 -6.98
N ASP A 7 -10.83 -11.69 -5.70
CA ASP A 7 -10.02 -10.84 -4.81
C ASP A 7 -8.56 -11.31 -4.76
N GLN A 8 -7.63 -10.37 -4.60
CA GLN A 8 -6.20 -10.64 -4.57
C GLN A 8 -5.59 -10.01 -3.32
N CYS A 9 -4.63 -10.70 -2.71
CA CYS A 9 -3.90 -10.20 -1.55
C CYS A 9 -2.40 -10.31 -1.81
N VAL A 10 -1.67 -9.23 -1.52
CA VAL A 10 -0.22 -9.19 -1.60
C VAL A 10 0.36 -8.97 -0.21
N LEU A 11 1.09 -9.97 0.29
CA LEU A 11 1.78 -9.88 1.57
C LEU A 11 3.22 -9.44 1.36
N ILE A 12 3.60 -8.30 1.94
CA ILE A 12 4.98 -7.81 1.93
C ILE A 12 5.56 -7.93 3.34
N SER A 13 6.52 -8.84 3.52
CA SER A 13 7.20 -9.11 4.79
C SER A 13 8.69 -8.74 4.72
N GLY A 14 9.32 -8.54 5.87
CA GLY A 14 10.72 -8.13 5.97
C GLY A 14 10.99 -7.27 7.20
N GLU A 15 12.28 -7.10 7.54
CA GLU A 15 12.71 -6.26 8.66
C GLU A 15 12.42 -4.77 8.42
N SER A 16 12.36 -3.97 9.49
CA SER A 16 12.15 -2.52 9.29
C SER A 16 13.34 -1.90 8.57
N GLY A 17 13.06 -1.07 7.56
CA GLY A 17 14.07 -0.54 6.64
C GLY A 17 14.34 -1.39 5.38
N SER A 18 13.77 -2.59 5.26
CA SER A 18 14.01 -3.48 4.11
C SER A 18 13.32 -3.06 2.79
N GLY A 19 12.73 -1.86 2.75
CA GLY A 19 12.05 -1.35 1.55
C GLY A 19 10.61 -1.81 1.35
N LYS A 20 9.94 -2.40 2.35
CA LYS A 20 8.54 -2.86 2.22
C LYS A 20 7.58 -1.77 1.72
N THR A 21 7.73 -0.56 2.24
CA THR A 21 6.92 0.61 1.88
C THR A 21 7.15 1.02 0.42
N GLU A 22 8.40 1.03 -0.04
CA GLU A 22 8.71 1.34 -1.44
C GLU A 22 8.22 0.24 -2.39
N ALA A 23 8.29 -1.03 -1.98
CA ALA A 23 7.73 -2.14 -2.76
C ALA A 23 6.21 -1.99 -2.96
N SER A 24 5.48 -1.66 -1.89
CA SER A 24 4.04 -1.40 -1.96
C SER A 24 3.71 -0.24 -2.90
N LYS A 25 4.52 0.82 -2.90
CA LYS A 25 4.37 1.99 -3.77
C LYS A 25 4.53 1.64 -5.25
N TYR A 26 5.56 0.88 -5.62
CA TYR A 26 5.74 0.45 -7.02
C TYR A 26 4.61 -0.47 -7.49
N LEU A 27 4.12 -1.34 -6.60
CA LEU A 27 3.00 -2.23 -6.90
C LEU A 27 1.72 -1.44 -7.21
N LEU A 28 1.39 -0.44 -6.39
CA LEU A 28 0.25 0.44 -6.64
C LEU A 28 0.39 1.23 -7.94
N GLN A 29 1.58 1.77 -8.23
CA GLN A 29 1.83 2.47 -9.50
C GLN A 29 1.65 1.56 -10.71
N TYR A 30 2.14 0.33 -10.65
CA TYR A 30 1.97 -0.65 -11.71
C TYR A 30 0.49 -0.97 -11.94
N LEU A 31 -0.27 -1.25 -10.87
CA LEU A 31 -1.70 -1.50 -10.96
C LEU A 31 -2.46 -0.29 -11.54
N ALA A 32 -2.09 0.93 -11.15
CA ALA A 32 -2.68 2.16 -11.68
C ALA A 32 -2.54 2.28 -13.20
N GLN A 33 -1.35 1.96 -13.72
CA GLN A 33 -1.03 2.01 -15.13
C GLN A 33 -1.79 0.94 -15.90
N CYS A 34 -1.84 -0.29 -15.38
CA CYS A 34 -2.54 -1.41 -16.03
C CYS A 34 -4.06 -1.19 -16.14
N ILE A 35 -4.66 -0.43 -15.22
CA ILE A 35 -6.12 -0.22 -15.15
C ILE A 35 -6.52 1.10 -15.85
N GLY A 36 -5.57 1.89 -16.36
CA GLY A 36 -5.84 3.18 -17.00
C GLY A 36 -6.28 4.28 -16.03
N HIS A 37 -5.97 4.12 -14.73
CA HIS A 37 -6.45 4.98 -13.65
C HIS A 37 -5.32 5.72 -12.92
N ALA A 38 -4.22 6.01 -13.64
CA ALA A 38 -3.01 6.64 -13.10
C ALA A 38 -3.32 7.83 -12.17
N GLY A 39 -4.21 8.73 -12.57
CA GLY A 39 -4.55 9.93 -11.79
C GLY A 39 -5.27 9.67 -10.45
N LYS A 40 -6.14 8.65 -10.36
CA LYS A 40 -6.80 8.33 -9.08
C LYS A 40 -5.84 7.62 -8.12
N VAL A 41 -5.01 6.71 -8.62
CA VAL A 41 -4.06 5.97 -7.77
C VAL A 41 -2.94 6.88 -7.27
N ASP A 42 -2.56 7.91 -8.03
CA ASP A 42 -1.59 8.90 -7.56
C ASP A 42 -2.07 9.62 -6.29
N VAL A 43 -3.36 9.96 -6.20
CA VAL A 43 -3.95 10.55 -4.98
C VAL A 43 -3.88 9.59 -3.79
N VAL A 44 -4.11 8.30 -4.04
CA VAL A 44 -4.07 7.24 -3.02
C VAL A 44 -2.64 7.06 -2.52
N LYS A 45 -1.70 6.96 -3.45
CA LYS A 45 -0.25 6.90 -3.19
C LYS A 45 0.19 8.10 -2.36
N ASP A 46 -0.21 9.31 -2.74
CA ASP A 46 0.19 10.53 -2.04
C ASP A 46 -0.37 10.56 -0.61
N ARG A 47 -1.64 10.18 -0.41
CA ARG A 47 -2.22 10.03 0.93
C ARG A 47 -1.50 8.98 1.75
N LEU A 48 -1.11 7.86 1.16
CA LEU A 48 -0.35 6.80 1.83
C LEU A 48 1.03 7.26 2.26
N ILE A 49 1.76 7.95 1.39
CA ILE A 49 3.08 8.49 1.70
C ILE A 49 2.96 9.55 2.79
N GLN A 50 1.97 10.43 2.71
CA GLN A 50 1.71 11.45 3.74
C GLN A 50 1.26 10.87 5.07
N SER A 51 0.60 9.71 5.08
CA SER A 51 0.20 9.02 6.32
C SER A 51 1.37 8.31 7.02
N ASN A 52 2.46 7.99 6.31
CA ASN A 52 3.57 7.21 6.87
C ASN A 52 4.22 7.90 8.08
N PRO A 53 4.58 9.20 8.06
CA PRO A 53 5.18 9.85 9.23
C PRO A 53 4.29 9.77 10.48
N VAL A 54 2.97 9.85 10.32
CA VAL A 54 2.01 9.71 11.43
C VAL A 54 2.02 8.26 11.94
N LEU A 55 1.87 7.29 11.04
CA LEU A 55 1.87 5.87 11.39
C LEU A 55 3.20 5.43 12.03
N GLU A 56 4.32 5.97 11.58
CA GLU A 56 5.63 5.71 12.15
C GLU A 56 5.77 6.35 13.54
N ALA A 57 5.30 7.59 13.73
CA ALA A 57 5.36 8.26 15.02
C ALA A 57 4.59 7.52 16.13
N PHE A 58 3.45 6.91 15.80
CA PHE A 58 2.63 6.17 16.76
C PHE A 58 2.94 4.67 16.81
N GLY A 59 3.41 4.09 15.71
CA GLY A 59 3.48 2.66 15.51
C GLY A 59 4.90 2.09 15.46
N ASN A 60 5.93 2.94 15.34
CA ASN A 60 7.30 2.49 15.40
C ASN A 60 7.84 2.61 16.82
N ALA A 61 8.65 1.62 17.22
CA ALA A 61 9.35 1.63 18.47
C ALA A 61 10.81 1.25 18.26
N LYS A 62 11.68 1.83 19.08
CA LYS A 62 13.06 1.36 19.20
C LYS A 62 13.06 -0.01 19.87
N THR A 63 13.81 -0.93 19.28
CA THR A 63 14.09 -2.27 19.81
C THR A 63 15.59 -2.47 19.93
N ASN A 64 16.04 -3.53 20.59
CA ASN A 64 17.47 -3.84 20.73
C ASN A 64 18.21 -4.06 19.40
N ARG A 65 17.50 -4.30 18.30
CA ARG A 65 18.08 -4.63 16.97
C ARG A 65 17.73 -3.62 15.89
N ASN A 66 16.80 -2.70 16.14
CA ASN A 66 16.29 -1.77 15.15
C ASN A 66 15.70 -0.55 15.85
N ASP A 67 16.22 0.64 15.54
CA ASP A 67 15.83 1.90 16.15
C ASP A 67 14.48 2.43 15.67
N ASN A 68 13.96 1.94 14.53
CA ASN A 68 12.70 2.38 13.94
C ASN A 68 11.86 1.18 13.47
N SER A 69 11.52 0.28 14.41
CA SER A 69 10.82 -0.96 14.10
C SER A 69 9.31 -0.78 14.14
N SER A 70 8.62 -0.97 13.01
CA SER A 70 7.15 -0.97 12.98
C SER A 70 6.58 -2.13 13.79
N ARG A 71 5.68 -1.81 14.73
CA ARG A 71 5.00 -2.78 15.61
C ARG A 71 3.53 -2.96 15.25
N PHE A 72 3.13 -2.54 14.06
CA PHE A 72 1.79 -2.66 13.51
C PHE A 72 1.85 -3.27 12.09
N GLY A 73 0.79 -3.97 11.71
CA GLY A 73 0.57 -4.37 10.32
C GLY A 73 -0.13 -3.25 9.57
N LYS A 74 0.40 -2.85 8.40
CA LYS A 74 -0.26 -1.90 7.51
C LYS A 74 -1.05 -2.69 6.47
N TYR A 75 -2.38 -2.66 6.59
CA TYR A 75 -3.29 -3.19 5.58
C TYR A 75 -3.83 -2.04 4.72
N MET A 76 -4.03 -2.31 3.44
CA MET A 76 -4.59 -1.38 2.48
C MET A 76 -5.52 -2.17 1.58
N ASP A 77 -6.76 -1.70 1.51
CA ASP A 77 -7.73 -2.24 0.59
C ASP A 77 -7.88 -1.34 -0.63
N SER A 78 -8.11 -1.93 -1.78
CA SER A 78 -8.24 -1.24 -3.05
C SER A 78 -9.32 -1.96 -3.84
N GLU A 79 -10.52 -1.41 -3.81
CA GLU A 79 -11.67 -1.97 -4.47
C GLU A 79 -11.74 -1.43 -5.90
N PHE A 80 -11.95 -2.33 -6.85
CA PHE A 80 -12.12 -1.94 -8.24
C PHE A 80 -13.50 -2.37 -8.71
N ASP A 81 -14.23 -1.44 -9.30
CA ASP A 81 -15.53 -1.75 -9.91
C ASP A 81 -15.36 -2.81 -11.01
N HIS A 82 -16.30 -3.77 -11.06
CA HIS A 82 -16.41 -4.76 -12.13
C HIS A 82 -16.48 -4.11 -13.52
N ALA A 83 -16.97 -2.87 -13.60
CA ALA A 83 -17.00 -2.05 -14.80
C ALA A 83 -15.75 -1.14 -14.93
N VAL A 84 -14.55 -1.63 -14.61
CA VAL A 84 -13.21 -1.07 -14.96
C VAL A 84 -12.96 0.43 -14.62
N SER A 85 -13.88 1.16 -13.98
CA SER A 85 -13.86 2.64 -14.03
C SER A 85 -13.79 3.36 -12.68
N CYS A 86 -13.72 2.63 -11.56
CA CYS A 86 -13.55 3.30 -10.27
C CYS A 86 -12.78 2.46 -9.26
N LEU A 87 -11.71 3.06 -8.72
CA LEU A 87 -11.05 2.61 -7.51
C LEU A 87 -11.79 3.23 -6.31
N HIS A 88 -12.39 2.39 -5.46
CA HIS A 88 -12.93 2.76 -4.15
C HIS A 88 -11.96 2.32 -3.04
N ILE A 89 -11.92 3.08 -1.95
CA ILE A 89 -11.11 2.77 -0.77
C ILE A 89 -12.03 2.90 0.44
N ASN A 90 -12.08 1.84 1.25
CA ASN A 90 -12.71 1.84 2.57
C ASN A 90 -11.75 2.35 3.66
#